data_AF-A0AAD9XTY5-F1
#
_entry.id   AF-A0AAD9XTY5-F1
#
_cell.length_a   1.000
_cell.length_b   1.000
_cell.length_c   1.000
_cell.angle_alpha   90.00
_cell.angle_beta   90.00
_cell.angle_gamma   90.00
#
_symmetry.space_group_name_H-M   'P 1'
#
loop_
_entity.id
_entity.type
_entity.pdbx_description
1 polymer ?
#
loop_
_entity_poly.entity_id
_entity_poly.type
_entity_poly.pdbx_seq_one_letter_code
_entity_poly.pdbx_strand_id
1 'polypeptide(L)'
;MALAANSIISQNRTLNSLSFPLPKLRRSTHLHPQKPNLQFQDSQHHRCCLLTAPISCVAKTSYSDVEVQSLNPTTTSSINSWPEFAKNVSGEWDGFGADFTREGNPIELPESVVPEAYREWDVKVFDWQTQCPTLAQPEESIMFYKSIKLLPTVGCEADAATQYTIDERNIGGVNDKVSMFAYQSSGCYVAVWPIEDNGSSKLLELEHCLINPQDRESRVRIIQVVRLQDNKMILKNIRVFCELWYGPFRNGDQLGGCAIRDSGFAATDALKASEVVGSWQAPCAVACFGSSHNKSLQELVGDSVRKLTRDETNLILLPKQLWCSLKESEDRGTFCEAGWLFDHGHAITSRCIFSSDAKLKEISIARETASSEGVVYSK
;
A
#
# COMPACT_ATOMS: atom_id res chain seq x y z
N MET A 1 46.72 -49.41 25.74
CA MET A 1 47.42 -48.13 25.59
C MET A 1 46.40 -47.04 25.93
N ALA A 2 46.28 -46.76 27.23
CA ALA A 2 46.75 -45.53 27.91
C ALA A 2 45.68 -44.41 27.76
N LEU A 3 44.62 -44.44 28.57
CA LEU A 3 44.47 -44.00 29.97
C LEU A 3 43.84 -42.59 30.03
N ALA A 4 42.55 -42.57 30.32
CA ALA A 4 41.85 -41.40 30.84
C ALA A 4 42.23 -41.21 32.32
N ALA A 5 42.51 -39.97 32.71
CA ALA A 5 42.75 -39.59 34.09
C ALA A 5 41.95 -38.32 34.45
N ASN A 6 41.62 -38.28 35.73
CA ASN A 6 40.60 -37.49 36.39
C ASN A 6 40.85 -35.97 36.43
N SER A 7 39.74 -35.30 36.73
CA SER A 7 39.52 -33.95 37.26
C SER A 7 40.53 -33.43 38.30
N ILE A 8 40.74 -32.10 38.35
CA ILE A 8 40.83 -31.23 39.55
C ILE A 8 40.94 -29.72 39.15
N ILE A 9 39.92 -28.95 39.56
CA ILE A 9 39.84 -27.60 40.21
C ILE A 9 40.81 -26.44 39.84
N SER A 10 40.15 -25.29 39.58
CA SER A 10 40.48 -23.90 39.99
C SER A 10 41.13 -22.98 38.94
N GLN A 11 40.41 -21.92 38.55
CA GLN A 11 40.63 -20.58 39.13
C GLN A 11 39.62 -19.54 38.59
N ASN A 12 39.12 -18.75 39.53
CA ASN A 12 38.32 -17.55 39.33
C ASN A 12 38.98 -16.57 38.35
N ARG A 13 38.22 -16.11 37.35
CA ARG A 13 38.43 -14.77 36.80
C ARG A 13 37.09 -14.16 36.38
N THR A 14 36.67 -13.20 37.19
CA THR A 14 35.69 -12.16 36.91
C THR A 14 35.86 -11.57 35.50
N LEU A 15 34.78 -11.59 34.73
CA LEU A 15 34.59 -10.67 33.60
C LEU A 15 33.23 -10.00 33.74
N ASN A 16 33.30 -8.67 33.69
CA ASN A 16 32.26 -7.72 34.00
C ASN A 16 31.03 -7.92 33.11
N SER A 17 29.90 -8.18 33.76
CA SER A 17 28.57 -7.98 33.19
C SER A 17 28.34 -6.48 32.99
N LEU A 18 28.47 -6.01 31.76
CA LEU A 18 27.91 -4.71 31.34
C LEU A 18 26.43 -4.92 31.08
N SER A 19 25.63 -4.69 32.12
CA SER A 19 24.18 -4.62 32.06
C SER A 19 23.75 -3.35 31.32
N PHE A 20 23.33 -3.51 30.06
CA PHE A 20 22.58 -2.47 29.37
C PHE A 20 21.14 -2.45 29.90
N PRO A 21 20.58 -1.28 30.25
CA PRO A 21 19.23 -1.21 30.80
C PRO A 21 18.20 -1.46 29.69
N LEU A 22 17.42 -2.53 29.85
CA LEU A 22 16.18 -2.73 29.09
C LEU A 22 15.23 -1.52 29.30
N PRO A 23 14.53 -1.04 28.25
CA PRO A 23 13.40 -0.16 28.43
C PRO A 23 12.31 -0.90 29.22
N LYS A 24 11.93 -0.35 30.37
CA LYS A 24 10.85 -0.85 31.20
C LYS A 24 9.54 -0.83 30.40
N LEU A 25 8.96 -2.01 30.20
CA LEU A 25 7.59 -2.20 29.76
C LEU A 25 6.66 -1.45 30.74
N ARG A 26 6.15 -0.28 30.34
CA ARG A 26 5.08 0.39 31.07
C ARG A 26 3.79 -0.41 30.85
N ARG A 27 3.40 -1.17 31.88
CA ARG A 27 2.00 -1.57 32.08
C ARG A 27 1.14 -0.31 32.05
N SER A 28 0.36 -0.14 30.98
CA SER A 28 -0.72 0.83 30.98
C SER A 28 -1.85 0.26 31.85
N THR A 29 -2.18 0.98 32.90
CA THR A 29 -3.33 0.74 33.76
C THR A 29 -4.62 0.88 32.96
N HIS A 30 -5.50 -0.12 33.08
CA HIS A 30 -6.87 -0.10 32.59
C HIS A 30 -7.59 1.19 33.02
N LEU A 31 -7.93 2.03 32.04
CA LEU A 31 -9.03 2.97 32.14
C LEU A 31 -9.95 2.70 30.96
N HIS A 32 -11.15 2.26 31.30
CA HIS A 32 -12.25 1.91 30.41
C HIS A 32 -12.73 3.16 29.66
N PRO A 33 -12.76 3.19 28.32
CA PRO A 33 -13.58 4.16 27.61
C PRO A 33 -14.99 3.58 27.50
N GLN A 34 -15.97 4.32 28.02
CA GLN A 34 -17.39 4.07 27.79
C GLN A 34 -17.68 4.14 26.28
N LYS A 35 -18.29 3.09 25.74
CA LYS A 35 -18.87 3.10 24.39
C LYS A 35 -20.05 4.09 24.35
N PRO A 36 -20.18 4.95 23.32
CA PRO A 36 -21.47 5.55 23.01
C PRO A 36 -22.39 4.45 22.47
N ASN A 37 -23.51 4.24 23.17
CA ASN A 37 -24.61 3.40 22.71
C ASN A 37 -25.29 4.10 21.52
N LEU A 38 -25.15 3.56 20.32
CA LEU A 38 -26.08 3.81 19.22
C LEU A 38 -27.00 2.60 19.14
N GLN A 39 -28.16 2.70 19.77
CA GLN A 39 -29.26 1.75 19.61
C GLN A 39 -29.84 1.92 18.21
N PHE A 40 -29.70 0.91 17.35
CA PHE A 40 -30.59 0.69 16.23
C PHE A 40 -31.64 -0.34 16.63
N GLN A 41 -32.91 0.05 16.52
CA GLN A 41 -34.05 -0.83 16.75
C GLN A 41 -34.12 -1.89 15.65
N ASP A 42 -34.03 -3.14 16.08
CA ASP A 42 -34.24 -4.32 15.28
C ASP A 42 -35.73 -4.64 15.23
N SER A 43 -36.30 -4.74 14.03
CA SER A 43 -37.57 -5.42 13.80
C SER A 43 -37.71 -5.78 12.33
N GLN A 44 -37.48 -7.04 11.99
CA GLN A 44 -38.58 -7.99 11.77
C GLN A 44 -38.05 -9.40 11.48
N HIS A 45 -38.68 -10.36 12.15
CA HIS A 45 -38.48 -11.79 12.04
C HIS A 45 -38.82 -12.33 10.64
N HIS A 46 -37.91 -13.12 10.06
CA HIS A 46 -38.30 -14.32 9.32
C HIS A 46 -37.34 -15.47 9.62
N ARG A 47 -37.86 -16.49 10.32
CA ARG A 47 -37.27 -17.83 10.39
C ARG A 47 -37.51 -18.54 9.06
N CYS A 48 -36.50 -19.17 8.47
CA CYS A 48 -36.65 -20.54 7.94
C CYS A 48 -35.32 -21.24 7.65
N CYS A 49 -35.15 -22.38 8.34
CA CYS A 49 -34.56 -23.66 7.97
C CYS A 49 -33.19 -23.78 7.25
N LEU A 50 -32.28 -24.44 7.97
CA LEU A 50 -31.13 -25.21 7.47
C LEU A 50 -31.57 -26.28 6.47
N LEU A 51 -30.86 -26.38 5.33
CA LEU A 51 -30.69 -27.59 4.55
C LEU A 51 -29.35 -27.52 3.80
N THR A 52 -28.58 -28.60 3.91
CA THR A 52 -27.22 -28.80 3.39
C THR A 52 -27.19 -29.28 1.93
N ALA A 53 -26.11 -28.88 1.23
CA ALA A 53 -25.46 -29.43 0.02
C ALA A 53 -25.98 -28.99 -1.38
N PRO A 54 -25.18 -29.14 -2.47
CA PRO A 54 -23.76 -28.81 -2.68
C PRO A 54 -23.54 -27.91 -3.94
N ILE A 55 -22.27 -27.64 -4.25
CA ILE A 55 -21.70 -26.75 -5.28
C ILE A 55 -22.14 -27.05 -6.74
N SER A 56 -22.26 -25.98 -7.53
CA SER A 56 -22.04 -25.85 -9.00
C SER A 56 -23.27 -25.38 -9.79
N CYS A 57 -23.20 -24.19 -10.40
CA CYS A 57 -23.01 -24.04 -11.85
C CYS A 57 -23.01 -22.57 -12.32
N VAL A 58 -22.27 -22.38 -13.42
CA VAL A 58 -22.05 -21.19 -14.24
C VAL A 58 -23.36 -20.47 -14.60
N ALA A 59 -23.44 -19.17 -14.33
CA ALA A 59 -24.49 -18.31 -14.87
C ALA A 59 -24.05 -17.70 -16.21
N LYS A 60 -24.64 -18.18 -17.30
CA LYS A 60 -24.67 -17.48 -18.59
C LYS A 60 -25.72 -16.37 -18.49
N THR A 61 -25.32 -15.11 -18.55
CA THR A 61 -26.24 -14.00 -18.74
C THR A 61 -26.49 -13.76 -20.22
N SER A 62 -27.75 -13.94 -20.60
CA SER A 62 -28.34 -13.61 -21.89
C SER A 62 -28.35 -12.11 -22.15
N TYR A 63 -27.92 -11.72 -23.35
CA TYR A 63 -28.06 -10.38 -23.91
C TYR A 63 -29.53 -10.01 -24.11
N SER A 64 -29.91 -8.82 -23.66
CA SER A 64 -31.13 -8.13 -24.09
C SER A 64 -30.75 -6.75 -24.60
N ASP A 65 -30.87 -6.56 -25.92
CA ASP A 65 -30.77 -5.27 -26.60
C ASP A 65 -31.88 -4.34 -26.10
N VAL A 66 -31.48 -3.16 -25.60
CA VAL A 66 -32.38 -2.02 -25.42
C VAL A 66 -31.72 -0.80 -26.06
N GLU A 67 -32.44 -0.22 -27.01
CA GLU A 67 -32.06 0.90 -27.87
C GLU A 67 -31.53 2.12 -27.11
N VAL A 68 -30.43 2.66 -27.65
CA VAL A 68 -29.81 3.92 -27.26
C VAL A 68 -30.63 5.08 -27.82
N GLN A 69 -31.36 5.79 -26.96
CA GLN A 69 -31.88 7.11 -27.30
C GLN A 69 -30.94 8.20 -26.78
N SER A 70 -30.40 8.93 -27.76
CA SER A 70 -29.53 10.11 -27.66
C SER A 70 -30.14 11.21 -26.79
N LEU A 71 -29.53 11.49 -25.63
CA LEU A 71 -29.78 12.70 -24.84
C LEU A 71 -28.66 13.72 -25.12
N ASN A 72 -29.07 14.91 -25.60
CA ASN A 72 -28.21 16.04 -25.90
C ASN A 72 -27.39 16.53 -24.68
N PRO A 73 -26.18 17.09 -24.91
CA PRO A 73 -25.29 17.52 -23.84
C PRO A 73 -25.75 18.87 -23.29
N THR A 74 -26.51 18.84 -22.21
CA THR A 74 -26.86 20.06 -21.46
C THR A 74 -25.91 20.15 -20.27
N THR A 75 -24.94 21.08 -20.37
CA THR A 75 -24.12 21.64 -19.27
C THR A 75 -23.86 20.68 -18.11
N THR A 76 -22.83 19.84 -18.25
CA THR A 76 -22.24 19.11 -17.13
C THR A 76 -21.65 20.12 -16.15
N SER A 77 -22.39 20.42 -15.07
CA SER A 77 -21.72 20.81 -13.82
C SER A 77 -20.72 19.71 -13.52
N SER A 78 -19.45 20.02 -13.26
CA SER A 78 -18.43 19.03 -12.94
C SER A 78 -18.91 18.21 -11.73
N ILE A 79 -19.42 17.01 -11.99
CA ILE A 79 -19.84 16.09 -10.93
C ILE A 79 -18.53 15.69 -10.24
N ASN A 80 -18.32 16.17 -9.01
CA ASN A 80 -17.23 15.74 -8.15
C ASN A 80 -17.21 14.20 -8.14
N SER A 81 -16.09 13.58 -8.54
CA SER A 81 -16.02 12.11 -8.63
C SER A 81 -15.83 11.41 -7.29
N TRP A 82 -15.85 12.15 -6.18
CA TRP A 82 -15.68 11.61 -4.83
C TRP A 82 -16.64 10.45 -4.50
N PRO A 83 -17.95 10.48 -4.80
CA PRO A 83 -18.83 9.35 -4.50
C PRO A 83 -18.42 8.06 -5.24
N GLU A 84 -17.91 8.18 -6.47
CA GLU A 84 -17.42 7.04 -7.23
C GLU A 84 -16.09 6.53 -6.67
N PHE A 85 -15.16 7.44 -6.33
CA PHE A 85 -13.94 7.10 -5.61
C PHE A 85 -14.26 6.37 -4.30
N ALA A 86 -15.19 6.91 -3.50
CA ALA A 86 -15.57 6.36 -2.21
C ALA A 86 -16.13 4.95 -2.34
N LYS A 87 -16.96 4.70 -3.35
CA LYS A 87 -17.46 3.37 -3.68
C LYS A 87 -16.34 2.39 -4.03
N ASN A 88 -15.36 2.81 -4.82
CA ASN A 88 -14.32 1.91 -5.36
C ASN A 88 -13.17 1.66 -4.37
N VAL A 89 -12.90 2.58 -3.45
CA VAL A 89 -11.83 2.42 -2.45
C VAL A 89 -12.32 1.69 -1.19
N SER A 90 -13.62 1.76 -0.89
CA SER A 90 -14.17 1.21 0.35
C SER A 90 -14.34 -0.31 0.32
N GLY A 91 -14.00 -0.96 1.42
CA GLY A 91 -14.08 -2.41 1.57
C GLY A 91 -13.08 -2.96 2.58
N GLU A 92 -13.16 -4.28 2.77
CA GLU A 92 -12.09 -5.08 3.37
C GLU A 92 -11.10 -5.46 2.27
N TRP A 93 -9.82 -5.19 2.54
CA TRP A 93 -8.74 -5.48 1.61
C TRP A 93 -7.74 -6.39 2.32
N ASP A 94 -7.63 -7.64 1.87
CA ASP A 94 -6.74 -8.64 2.47
C ASP A 94 -5.54 -8.87 1.57
N GLY A 95 -4.37 -9.14 2.14
CA GLY A 95 -3.20 -9.39 1.33
C GLY A 95 -1.91 -9.53 2.11
N PHE A 96 -0.83 -9.04 1.51
CA PHE A 96 0.51 -9.10 2.08
C PHE A 96 1.20 -7.75 2.00
N GLY A 97 2.08 -7.49 2.97
CA GLY A 97 2.92 -6.31 2.98
C GLY A 97 4.37 -6.66 3.28
N ALA A 98 5.31 -5.97 2.64
CA ALA A 98 6.74 -6.15 2.89
C ALA A 98 7.49 -4.82 2.87
N ASP A 99 8.58 -4.77 3.64
CA ASP A 99 9.48 -3.63 3.70
C ASP A 99 10.72 -3.92 2.84
N PHE A 100 11.19 -2.93 2.10
CA PHE A 100 12.32 -3.02 1.18
C PHE A 100 13.34 -1.92 1.47
N THR A 101 14.62 -2.20 1.25
CA THR A 101 15.66 -1.17 1.32
C THR A 101 15.47 -0.13 0.22
N ARG A 102 16.22 0.98 0.27
CA ARG A 102 16.21 1.99 -0.81
C ARG A 102 16.72 1.47 -2.15
N GLU A 103 17.40 0.32 -2.17
CA GLU A 103 17.85 -0.39 -3.37
C GLU A 103 16.84 -1.43 -3.87
N GLY A 104 15.71 -1.63 -3.16
CA GLY A 104 14.67 -2.59 -3.55
C GLY A 104 14.90 -4.02 -3.05
N ASN A 105 15.85 -4.24 -2.13
CA ASN A 105 16.04 -5.56 -1.52
C ASN A 105 15.02 -5.79 -0.40
N PRO A 106 14.39 -6.98 -0.29
CA PRO A 106 13.44 -7.26 0.77
C PRO A 106 14.13 -7.29 2.15
N ILE A 107 13.43 -6.80 3.17
CA ILE A 107 13.90 -6.78 4.56
C ILE A 107 13.22 -7.90 5.32
N GLU A 108 14.02 -8.81 5.88
CA GLU A 108 13.52 -9.94 6.67
C GLU A 108 12.81 -9.47 7.94
N LEU A 109 11.74 -10.16 8.32
CA LEU A 109 11.01 -9.89 9.54
C LEU A 109 11.91 -10.16 10.76
N PRO A 110 11.80 -9.36 11.84
CA PRO A 110 12.64 -9.55 13.02
C PRO A 110 12.35 -10.89 13.70
N GLU A 111 13.38 -11.55 14.22
CA GLU A 111 13.23 -12.85 14.89
C GLU A 111 12.18 -12.85 16.02
N SER A 112 11.96 -11.69 16.66
CA SER A 112 10.97 -11.53 17.72
C SER A 112 9.52 -11.77 17.30
N VAL A 113 9.22 -11.74 15.99
CA VAL A 113 7.85 -11.94 15.45
C VAL A 113 7.73 -13.21 14.60
N VAL A 114 8.85 -13.84 14.27
CA VAL A 114 8.89 -15.04 13.43
C VAL A 114 8.88 -16.30 14.31
N PRO A 115 7.90 -17.21 14.15
CA PRO A 115 7.87 -18.46 14.90
C PRO A 115 9.15 -19.28 14.76
N GLU A 116 9.54 -20.00 15.82
CA GLU A 116 10.78 -20.80 15.87
C GLU A 116 10.88 -21.86 14.77
N ALA A 117 9.75 -22.46 14.37
CA ALA A 117 9.74 -23.48 13.32
C ALA A 117 10.29 -22.98 11.97
N TYR A 118 10.07 -21.71 11.60
CA TYR A 118 10.66 -21.14 10.38
C TYR A 118 12.19 -21.14 10.45
N ARG A 119 12.76 -20.92 11.64
CA ARG A 119 14.22 -20.97 11.87
C ARG A 119 14.74 -22.40 11.80
N GLU A 120 14.02 -23.36 12.39
CA GLU A 120 14.35 -24.79 12.30
C GLU A 120 14.35 -25.30 10.85
N TRP A 121 13.51 -24.70 9.99
CA TRP A 121 13.41 -25.05 8.58
C TRP A 121 14.31 -24.21 7.66
N ASP A 122 15.10 -23.28 8.21
CA ASP A 122 15.92 -22.31 7.45
C ASP A 122 15.10 -21.50 6.43
N VAL A 123 13.85 -21.18 6.78
CA VAL A 123 12.93 -20.39 5.95
C VAL A 123 12.91 -18.96 6.45
N LYS A 124 13.35 -18.04 5.58
CA LYS A 124 13.28 -16.60 5.82
C LYS A 124 11.88 -16.07 5.55
N VAL A 125 11.38 -15.23 6.44
CA VAL A 125 10.07 -14.60 6.31
C VAL A 125 10.25 -13.11 6.08
N PHE A 126 9.70 -12.59 4.99
CA PHE A 126 9.79 -11.17 4.61
C PHE A 126 8.42 -10.48 4.65
N ASP A 127 7.36 -11.26 4.51
CA ASP A 127 6.01 -10.76 4.27
C ASP A 127 5.18 -10.78 5.55
N TRP A 128 4.53 -9.68 5.82
CA TRP A 128 3.39 -9.61 6.73
C TRP A 128 2.15 -10.09 6.01
N GLN A 129 1.32 -10.91 6.66
CA GLN A 129 -0.09 -10.96 6.28
C GLN A 129 -0.75 -9.65 6.74
N THR A 130 -1.53 -9.03 5.86
CA THR A 130 -2.10 -7.71 6.09
C THR A 130 -3.58 -7.66 5.82
N GLN A 131 -4.27 -6.79 6.55
CA GLN A 131 -5.64 -6.37 6.26
C GLN A 131 -5.71 -4.86 6.27
N CYS A 132 -6.50 -4.31 5.35
CA CYS A 132 -6.65 -2.89 5.15
C CYS A 132 -8.12 -2.45 5.02
N PRO A 133 -8.93 -2.58 6.08
CA PRO A 133 -10.30 -2.07 6.09
C PRO A 133 -10.28 -0.58 5.75
N THR A 134 -10.95 -0.22 4.67
CA THR A 134 -10.98 1.14 4.13
C THR A 134 -12.42 1.60 4.00
N LEU A 135 -12.73 2.80 4.48
CA LEU A 135 -14.05 3.42 4.36
C LEU A 135 -13.91 4.88 3.95
N ALA A 136 -14.49 5.23 2.82
CA ALA A 136 -14.67 6.59 2.37
C ALA A 136 -16.17 6.94 2.39
N GLN A 137 -16.51 8.08 2.97
CA GLN A 137 -17.89 8.56 3.09
C GLN A 137 -18.27 9.33 1.82
N PRO A 138 -19.24 8.87 1.02
CA PRO A 138 -19.57 9.50 -0.27
C PRO A 138 -20.00 10.97 -0.17
N GLU A 139 -20.56 11.38 0.96
CA GLU A 139 -21.13 12.71 1.16
C GLU A 139 -20.15 13.71 1.81
N GLU A 140 -19.14 13.22 2.55
CA GLU A 140 -18.34 14.08 3.44
C GLU A 140 -16.90 14.32 3.00
N SER A 141 -16.44 13.77 1.87
CA SER A 141 -15.03 13.87 1.44
C SER A 141 -14.02 13.39 2.50
N ILE A 142 -14.44 12.42 3.33
CA ILE A 142 -13.67 11.83 4.43
C ILE A 142 -13.34 10.39 4.08
N MET A 143 -12.08 9.99 4.28
CA MET A 143 -11.65 8.60 4.16
C MET A 143 -10.85 8.19 5.40
N PHE A 144 -11.09 6.96 5.86
CA PHE A 144 -10.34 6.32 6.92
C PHE A 144 -9.93 4.92 6.47
N TYR A 145 -8.74 4.49 6.89
CA TYR A 145 -8.36 3.09 6.81
C TYR A 145 -7.46 2.67 7.96
N LYS A 146 -7.39 1.37 8.20
CA LYS A 146 -6.39 0.76 9.09
C LYS A 146 -5.43 -0.07 8.27
N SER A 147 -4.12 0.02 8.49
CA SER A 147 -3.16 -0.97 8.03
C SER A 147 -2.85 -1.92 9.18
N ILE A 148 -3.41 -3.11 9.13
CA ILE A 148 -3.25 -4.15 10.16
C ILE A 148 -2.19 -5.15 9.66
N LYS A 149 -1.13 -5.34 10.45
CA LYS A 149 -0.15 -6.42 10.24
C LYS A 149 -0.45 -7.55 11.21
N LEU A 150 -0.45 -8.79 10.72
CA LEU A 150 -0.67 -9.99 11.52
C LEU A 150 0.66 -10.72 11.75
N LEU A 151 0.81 -11.36 12.91
CA LEU A 151 1.97 -12.20 13.18
C LEU A 151 1.98 -13.40 12.22
N PRO A 152 3.15 -13.76 11.65
CA PRO A 152 3.29 -15.00 10.90
C PRO A 152 2.87 -16.20 11.74
N THR A 153 2.08 -17.09 11.15
CA THR A 153 1.65 -18.35 11.78
C THR A 153 2.31 -19.54 11.10
N VAL A 154 2.33 -20.68 11.80
CA VAL A 154 2.81 -21.96 11.28
C VAL A 154 1.66 -22.96 11.23
N GLY A 155 1.57 -23.70 10.14
CA GLY A 155 0.54 -24.72 9.93
C GLY A 155 -0.80 -24.17 9.43
N CYS A 156 -1.52 -24.99 8.66
CA CYS A 156 -2.85 -24.69 8.13
C CYS A 156 -3.96 -24.71 9.20
N GLU A 157 -3.63 -25.17 10.42
CA GLU A 157 -4.57 -25.34 11.55
C GLU A 157 -4.52 -24.19 12.56
N ALA A 158 -3.77 -23.11 12.29
CA ALA A 158 -3.79 -21.93 13.14
C ALA A 158 -5.23 -21.40 13.23
N ASP A 159 -5.84 -21.56 14.40
CA ASP A 159 -7.26 -21.25 14.68
C ASP A 159 -7.50 -19.77 14.98
N ALA A 160 -6.43 -18.97 15.06
CA ALA A 160 -6.49 -17.53 15.26
C ALA A 160 -5.35 -16.78 14.57
N ALA A 161 -5.69 -15.65 13.96
CA ALA A 161 -4.72 -14.63 13.56
C ALA A 161 -4.46 -13.69 14.74
N THR A 162 -3.19 -13.35 14.98
CA THR A 162 -2.80 -12.39 16.03
C THR A 162 -2.36 -11.08 15.40
N GLN A 163 -2.94 -9.97 15.84
CA GLN A 163 -2.54 -8.64 15.40
C GLN A 163 -1.16 -8.28 15.99
N TYR A 164 -0.26 -7.81 15.13
CA TYR A 164 1.03 -7.27 15.53
C TYR A 164 0.97 -5.74 15.70
N THR A 165 0.54 -5.05 14.65
CA THR A 165 0.41 -3.58 14.64
C THR A 165 -0.84 -3.15 13.89
N ILE A 166 -1.42 -2.03 14.33
CA ILE A 166 -2.47 -1.31 13.61
C ILE A 166 -1.99 0.12 13.42
N ASP A 167 -1.89 0.57 12.17
CA ASP A 167 -1.69 1.97 11.81
C ASP A 167 -2.99 2.56 11.26
N GLU A 168 -3.47 3.65 11.85
CA GLU A 168 -4.77 4.26 11.54
C GLU A 168 -4.59 5.60 10.83
N ARG A 169 -5.21 5.74 9.66
CA ARG A 169 -5.03 6.89 8.77
C ARG A 169 -6.36 7.54 8.46
N ASN A 170 -6.42 8.85 8.61
CA ASN A 170 -7.60 9.68 8.39
C ASN A 170 -7.26 10.78 7.39
N ILE A 171 -8.11 10.93 6.39
CA ILE A 171 -8.08 11.95 5.35
C ILE A 171 -9.35 12.78 5.50
N GLY A 172 -9.16 14.09 5.64
CA GLY A 172 -10.26 15.04 5.88
C GLY A 172 -10.86 14.94 7.29
N GLY A 173 -11.88 15.76 7.54
CA GLY A 173 -12.57 15.82 8.83
C GLY A 173 -11.74 16.44 9.96
N VAL A 174 -12.15 16.19 11.20
CA VAL A 174 -11.58 16.81 12.42
C VAL A 174 -10.17 16.28 12.74
N ASN A 175 -9.88 15.04 12.34
CA ASN A 175 -8.60 14.36 12.63
C ASN A 175 -7.75 14.21 11.36
N ASP A 176 -7.84 15.17 10.42
CA ASP A 176 -7.07 15.15 9.19
C ASP A 176 -5.57 15.23 9.48
N LYS A 177 -4.84 14.17 9.14
CA LYS A 177 -3.39 14.08 9.36
C LYS A 177 -2.61 14.10 8.04
N VAL A 178 -3.31 14.12 6.90
CA VAL A 178 -2.67 14.10 5.60
C VAL A 178 -2.18 15.51 5.26
N SER A 179 -0.96 15.63 4.74
CA SER A 179 -0.50 16.92 4.22
C SER A 179 -1.12 17.23 2.87
N MET A 180 -1.27 16.20 2.03
CA MET A 180 -1.88 16.33 0.71
C MET A 180 -2.47 15.01 0.25
N PHE A 181 -3.62 15.07 -0.40
CA PHE A 181 -4.37 13.92 -0.89
C PHE A 181 -4.92 14.21 -2.28
N ALA A 182 -4.61 13.33 -3.23
CA ALA A 182 -5.19 13.36 -4.56
C ALA A 182 -5.88 12.04 -4.88
N TYR A 183 -7.07 12.09 -5.47
CA TYR A 183 -7.87 10.89 -5.74
C TYR A 183 -8.42 10.87 -7.17
N GLN A 184 -8.72 9.68 -7.66
CA GLN A 184 -9.40 9.47 -8.94
C GLN A 184 -10.61 8.55 -8.72
N SER A 185 -11.67 8.72 -9.52
CA SER A 185 -12.87 7.89 -9.47
C SER A 185 -12.60 6.38 -9.49
N SER A 186 -11.50 5.92 -10.09
CA SER A 186 -11.06 4.52 -10.13
C SER A 186 -10.83 3.88 -8.76
N GLY A 187 -10.70 4.68 -7.68
CA GLY A 187 -10.23 4.23 -6.37
C GLY A 187 -8.73 4.44 -6.17
N CYS A 188 -8.00 4.85 -7.22
CA CYS A 188 -6.59 5.22 -7.09
C CYS A 188 -6.45 6.52 -6.31
N TYR A 189 -5.41 6.60 -5.49
CA TYR A 189 -5.09 7.82 -4.75
C TYR A 189 -3.59 7.95 -4.49
N VAL A 190 -3.20 9.16 -4.12
CA VAL A 190 -1.88 9.47 -3.59
C VAL A 190 -2.04 10.28 -2.31
N ALA A 191 -1.35 9.86 -1.25
CA ALA A 191 -1.34 10.55 0.03
C ALA A 191 0.09 10.91 0.44
N VAL A 192 0.27 12.14 0.93
CA VAL A 192 1.52 12.62 1.51
C VAL A 192 1.35 12.77 3.01
N TRP A 193 2.04 11.93 3.77
CA TRP A 193 1.95 11.90 5.22
C TRP A 193 3.20 12.47 5.86
N PRO A 194 3.11 13.53 6.69
CA PRO A 194 4.22 13.93 7.53
C PRO A 194 4.40 12.91 8.67
N ILE A 195 5.64 12.49 8.92
CA ILE A 195 5.98 11.71 10.11
C ILE A 195 6.51 12.69 11.17
N GLU A 196 5.81 12.75 12.30
CA GLU A 196 6.25 13.51 13.46
C GLU A 196 7.47 12.82 14.09
N ASP A 197 8.63 13.48 14.04
CA ASP A 197 9.82 13.10 14.81
C ASP A 197 10.20 14.27 15.72
N ASN A 198 9.90 14.14 17.02
CA ASN A 198 10.36 14.99 18.14
C ASN A 198 10.56 16.48 17.81
N GLY A 199 9.61 17.11 17.11
CA GLY A 199 9.56 18.56 16.86
C GLY A 199 10.10 19.05 15.52
N SER A 200 10.60 18.19 14.62
CA SER A 200 10.85 18.57 13.23
C SER A 200 10.41 17.46 12.28
N SER A 201 9.36 17.69 11.48
CA SER A 201 8.93 16.75 10.43
C SER A 201 9.99 16.66 9.34
N LYS A 202 10.97 15.78 9.53
CA LYS A 202 12.05 15.50 8.57
C LYS A 202 11.75 14.27 7.72
N LEU A 203 10.63 13.60 7.94
CA LEU A 203 10.26 12.39 7.23
C LEU A 203 8.86 12.56 6.63
N LEU A 204 8.71 12.10 5.39
CA LEU A 204 7.46 12.04 4.64
C LEU A 204 7.23 10.59 4.19
N GLU A 205 5.98 10.16 4.18
CA GLU A 205 5.56 8.95 3.48
C GLU A 205 4.74 9.36 2.25
N LEU A 206 5.21 8.94 1.08
CA LEU A 206 4.50 9.11 -0.18
C LEU A 206 3.81 7.78 -0.50
N GLU A 207 2.53 7.70 -0.22
CA GLU A 207 1.72 6.51 -0.47
C GLU A 207 1.02 6.63 -1.83
N HIS A 208 1.34 5.70 -2.73
CA HIS A 208 0.73 5.56 -4.04
C HIS A 208 -0.17 4.32 -4.02
N CYS A 209 -1.49 4.51 -4.00
CA CYS A 209 -2.46 3.43 -4.09
C CYS A 209 -2.99 3.31 -5.52
N LEU A 210 -2.65 2.21 -6.18
CA LEU A 210 -2.98 1.93 -7.56
C LEU A 210 -3.93 0.73 -7.64
N ILE A 211 -5.11 0.94 -8.21
CA ILE A 211 -6.10 -0.11 -8.48
C ILE A 211 -5.78 -0.72 -9.85
N ASN A 212 -5.83 -2.05 -9.95
CA ASN A 212 -5.67 -2.72 -11.23
C ASN A 212 -6.85 -2.35 -12.15
N PRO A 213 -6.59 -1.74 -13.33
CA PRO A 213 -7.67 -1.35 -14.23
C PRO A 213 -8.41 -2.53 -14.87
N GLN A 214 -7.86 -3.76 -14.80
CA GLN A 214 -8.47 -4.94 -15.42
C GLN A 214 -9.55 -5.59 -14.55
N ASP A 215 -9.31 -5.71 -13.24
CA ASP A 215 -10.21 -6.42 -12.31
C ASP A 215 -10.92 -5.47 -11.34
N ARG A 216 -10.33 -4.31 -11.01
CA ARG A 216 -10.79 -3.35 -10.00
C ARG A 216 -10.94 -3.92 -8.59
N GLU A 217 -10.44 -5.13 -8.35
CA GLU A 217 -10.48 -5.85 -7.08
C GLU A 217 -9.07 -6.13 -6.55
N SER A 218 -8.04 -5.86 -7.35
CA SER A 218 -6.65 -5.89 -6.94
C SER A 218 -6.13 -4.47 -6.76
N ARG A 219 -5.39 -4.22 -5.68
CA ARG A 219 -4.67 -2.96 -5.50
C ARG A 219 -3.27 -3.18 -4.96
N VAL A 220 -2.41 -2.22 -5.26
CA VAL A 220 -1.08 -2.10 -4.66
C VAL A 220 -0.93 -0.75 -3.98
N ARG A 221 -0.35 -0.74 -2.79
CA ARG A 221 0.06 0.48 -2.10
C ARG A 221 1.58 0.50 -2.00
N ILE A 222 2.20 1.36 -2.79
CA ILE A 222 3.66 1.56 -2.78
C ILE A 222 3.93 2.82 -1.97
N ILE A 223 4.65 2.66 -0.86
CA ILE A 223 4.95 3.76 0.06
C ILE A 223 6.45 4.05 0.06
N GLN A 224 6.83 5.21 -0.46
CA GLN A 224 8.21 5.69 -0.39
C GLN A 224 8.39 6.51 0.90
N VAL A 225 9.27 6.08 1.79
CA VAL A 225 9.61 6.84 3.00
C VAL A 225 10.81 7.72 2.69
N VAL A 226 10.62 9.03 2.76
CA VAL A 226 11.58 10.02 2.31
C VAL A 226 12.01 10.92 3.47
N ARG A 227 13.32 11.13 3.61
CA ARG A 227 13.89 12.11 4.54
C ARG A 227 14.15 13.43 3.84
N LEU A 228 13.70 14.51 4.45
CA LEU A 228 14.07 15.87 4.12
C LEU A 228 15.37 16.23 4.84
N GLN A 229 16.42 16.48 4.06
CA GLN A 229 17.74 16.86 4.56
C GLN A 229 18.36 17.89 3.62
N ASP A 230 18.73 19.07 4.15
CA ASP A 230 19.38 20.15 3.38
C ASP A 230 18.60 20.53 2.10
N ASN A 231 17.26 20.64 2.21
CA ASN A 231 16.32 20.84 1.11
C ASN A 231 16.31 19.74 0.03
N LYS A 232 16.91 18.59 0.31
CA LYS A 232 16.88 17.40 -0.55
C LYS A 232 15.96 16.32 0.01
N MET A 233 15.31 15.62 -0.90
CA MET A 233 14.51 14.44 -0.62
C MET A 233 15.38 13.19 -0.79
N ILE A 234 15.54 12.41 0.28
CA ILE A 234 16.39 11.21 0.31
C ILE A 234 15.53 10.00 0.64
N LEU A 235 15.40 9.05 -0.29
CA LEU A 235 14.69 7.79 -0.04
C LEU A 235 15.39 6.99 1.07
N LYS A 236 14.61 6.51 2.04
CA LYS A 236 15.09 5.69 3.17
C LYS A 236 14.79 4.22 2.98
N ASN A 237 13.54 3.93 2.68
CA ASN A 237 13.04 2.58 2.45
C ASN A 237 11.72 2.68 1.68
N ILE A 238 11.27 1.52 1.20
CA ILE A 238 10.01 1.36 0.47
C ILE A 238 9.16 0.36 1.24
N ARG A 239 7.85 0.54 1.26
CA ARG A 239 6.91 -0.44 1.77
C ARG A 239 5.92 -0.75 0.68
N VAL A 240 5.63 -2.02 0.46
CA VAL A 240 4.69 -2.46 -0.57
C VAL A 240 3.61 -3.28 0.10
N PHE A 241 2.35 -2.99 -0.22
CA PHE A 241 1.21 -3.82 0.10
C PHE A 241 0.55 -4.28 -1.19
N CYS A 242 0.35 -5.59 -1.34
CA CYS A 242 -0.41 -6.19 -2.42
C CYS A 242 -1.69 -6.77 -1.84
N GLU A 243 -2.83 -6.20 -2.22
CA GLU A 243 -4.11 -6.41 -1.54
C GLU A 243 -5.21 -6.77 -2.55
N LEU A 244 -6.11 -7.64 -2.13
CA LEU A 244 -7.29 -8.06 -2.86
C LEU A 244 -8.54 -7.63 -2.08
N TRP A 245 -9.56 -7.18 -2.81
CA TRP A 245 -10.85 -6.87 -2.24
C TRP A 245 -11.49 -8.16 -1.73
N TYR A 246 -11.74 -8.21 -0.43
CA TYR A 246 -12.32 -9.37 0.24
C TYR A 246 -13.83 -9.24 0.40
N GLY A 247 -14.31 -8.03 0.70
CA GLY A 247 -15.73 -7.82 1.00
C GLY A 247 -16.09 -6.39 1.36
N PRO A 248 -17.37 -6.14 1.68
CA PRO A 248 -17.83 -4.86 2.22
C PRO A 248 -17.12 -4.52 3.54
N PHE A 249 -16.95 -3.23 3.81
CA PHE A 249 -16.30 -2.74 5.03
C PHE A 249 -16.95 -3.32 6.31
N ARG A 250 -16.11 -3.88 7.18
CA ARG A 250 -16.44 -4.42 8.50
C ARG A 250 -15.40 -3.99 9.55
N ASN A 251 -14.65 -2.91 9.28
CA ASN A 251 -13.68 -2.32 10.19
C ASN A 251 -12.56 -3.26 10.69
N GLY A 252 -12.31 -4.38 9.99
CA GLY A 252 -11.39 -5.43 10.42
C GLY A 252 -11.93 -6.32 11.55
N ASP A 253 -13.25 -6.41 11.73
CA ASP A 253 -13.88 -7.26 12.77
C ASP A 253 -13.63 -8.76 12.57
N GLN A 254 -13.31 -9.18 11.34
CA GLN A 254 -12.94 -10.55 11.00
C GLN A 254 -11.52 -10.57 10.43
N LEU A 255 -10.62 -11.24 11.15
CA LEU A 255 -9.26 -11.45 10.65
C LEU A 255 -9.26 -12.58 9.62
N GLY A 256 -8.67 -12.31 8.45
CA GLY A 256 -8.53 -13.28 7.37
C GLY A 256 -7.71 -14.49 7.80
N GLY A 257 -8.09 -15.69 7.31
CA GLY A 257 -7.36 -16.92 7.54
C GLY A 257 -5.99 -16.95 6.85
N CYS A 258 -5.13 -17.86 7.30
CA CYS A 258 -3.73 -17.99 6.87
C CYS A 258 -3.58 -17.98 5.34
N ALA A 259 -2.87 -16.99 4.80
CA ALA A 259 -2.67 -16.85 3.36
C ALA A 259 -1.19 -17.02 2.94
N ILE A 260 -0.26 -17.20 3.88
CA ILE A 260 1.17 -17.33 3.55
C ILE A 260 1.36 -18.66 2.79
N ARG A 261 1.56 -18.56 1.47
CA ARG A 261 2.02 -19.66 0.61
C ARG A 261 3.51 -19.87 0.83
N ASP A 262 4.04 -21.02 0.40
CA ASP A 262 5.41 -21.51 0.61
C ASP A 262 6.55 -20.50 0.34
N SER A 263 6.30 -19.44 -0.44
CA SER A 263 7.17 -18.26 -0.52
C SER A 263 6.32 -16.98 -0.56
N GLY A 264 6.60 -16.04 0.35
CA GLY A 264 6.04 -14.69 0.31
C GLY A 264 6.42 -13.93 -0.97
N PHE A 265 5.65 -12.91 -1.35
CA PHE A 265 5.88 -12.18 -2.59
C PHE A 265 7.20 -11.42 -2.59
N ALA A 266 7.66 -10.97 -1.42
CA ALA A 266 8.87 -10.16 -1.32
C ALA A 266 10.14 -10.94 -1.69
N ALA A 267 10.11 -12.26 -1.58
CA ALA A 267 11.21 -13.15 -1.96
C ALA A 267 11.18 -13.60 -3.43
N THR A 268 10.17 -13.18 -4.21
CA THR A 268 10.10 -13.48 -5.64
C THR A 268 10.98 -12.53 -6.46
N ASP A 269 11.30 -12.93 -7.70
CA ASP A 269 12.14 -12.12 -8.58
C ASP A 269 11.56 -10.71 -8.77
N ALA A 270 12.45 -9.72 -8.70
CA ALA A 270 12.12 -8.34 -9.04
C ALA A 270 11.81 -8.21 -10.54
N LEU A 271 11.00 -7.19 -10.87
CA LEU A 271 10.72 -6.80 -12.24
C LEU A 271 12.01 -6.58 -13.05
N LYS A 272 12.01 -6.94 -14.34
CA LYS A 272 13.16 -6.69 -15.21
C LYS A 272 13.17 -5.23 -15.69
N ALA A 273 14.34 -4.59 -15.65
CA ALA A 273 14.50 -3.21 -16.11
C ALA A 273 13.99 -3.00 -17.55
N SER A 274 14.25 -3.98 -18.43
CA SER A 274 13.84 -3.97 -19.84
C SER A 274 12.33 -3.89 -20.08
N GLU A 275 11.51 -4.19 -19.06
CA GLU A 275 10.05 -4.12 -19.16
C GLU A 275 9.51 -2.72 -18.79
N VAL A 276 10.35 -1.86 -18.19
CA VAL A 276 9.98 -0.51 -17.73
C VAL A 276 10.70 0.59 -18.50
N VAL A 277 11.97 0.35 -18.85
CA VAL A 277 12.81 1.29 -19.59
C VAL A 277 12.26 1.49 -20.99
N GLY A 278 12.24 2.74 -21.45
CA GLY A 278 11.77 3.11 -22.78
C GLY A 278 10.75 4.23 -22.77
N SER A 279 10.10 4.42 -23.91
CA SER A 279 9.13 5.49 -24.15
C SER A 279 7.72 5.03 -23.83
N TRP A 280 6.98 5.82 -23.06
CA TRP A 280 5.62 5.58 -22.61
C TRP A 280 4.75 6.79 -22.95
N GLN A 281 3.47 6.53 -23.21
CA GLN A 281 2.51 7.61 -23.43
C GLN A 281 1.16 7.26 -22.83
N ALA A 282 0.49 8.28 -22.29
CA ALA A 282 -0.91 8.19 -21.92
C ALA A 282 -1.53 9.53 -21.59
N PRO A 283 -2.87 9.62 -21.67
CA PRO A 283 -3.59 10.66 -20.95
C PRO A 283 -3.30 10.57 -19.45
N CYS A 284 -3.12 11.74 -18.84
CA CYS A 284 -2.71 11.86 -17.45
C CYS A 284 -3.70 12.73 -16.69
N ALA A 285 -4.21 12.20 -15.57
CA ALA A 285 -5.03 12.93 -14.63
C ALA A 285 -4.10 13.60 -13.60
N VAL A 286 -4.31 14.89 -13.35
CA VAL A 286 -3.37 15.74 -12.62
C VAL A 286 -4.11 16.57 -11.54
N ALA A 287 -3.45 16.77 -10.40
CA ALA A 287 -3.85 17.71 -9.36
C ALA A 287 -2.67 18.62 -9.02
N CYS A 288 -2.90 19.93 -8.94
CA CYS A 288 -1.85 20.93 -8.74
C CYS A 288 -1.98 21.58 -7.35
N PHE A 289 -0.89 21.69 -6.62
CA PHE A 289 -0.84 22.17 -5.23
C PHE A 289 -0.04 23.47 -5.05
N GLY A 290 0.41 24.08 -6.16
CA GLY A 290 1.30 25.25 -6.15
C GLY A 290 0.70 26.60 -5.72
N SER A 291 -0.57 26.68 -5.29
CA SER A 291 -1.20 27.94 -4.87
C SER A 291 -1.64 27.90 -3.40
N SER A 292 -1.53 29.04 -2.69
CA SER A 292 -1.91 29.18 -1.28
C SER A 292 -3.39 28.94 -0.97
N HIS A 293 -4.23 28.80 -2.00
CA HIS A 293 -5.67 28.55 -1.89
C HIS A 293 -6.06 27.10 -2.20
N ASN A 294 -5.10 26.25 -2.53
CA ASN A 294 -5.39 24.88 -2.90
C ASN A 294 -5.71 24.05 -1.65
N LYS A 295 -6.83 23.32 -1.70
CA LYS A 295 -7.23 22.40 -0.64
C LYS A 295 -6.22 21.26 -0.54
N SER A 296 -6.03 20.73 0.66
CA SER A 296 -5.21 19.53 0.90
C SER A 296 -5.72 18.33 0.11
N LEU A 297 -7.03 18.27 -0.12
CA LEU A 297 -7.72 17.24 -0.89
C LEU A 297 -8.11 17.77 -2.28
N GLN A 298 -7.70 17.05 -3.33
CA GLN A 298 -8.01 17.39 -4.73
C GLN A 298 -8.35 16.17 -5.59
N GLU A 299 -9.27 16.36 -6.53
CA GLU A 299 -9.55 15.40 -7.58
C GLU A 299 -8.45 15.44 -8.66
N LEU A 300 -7.98 14.27 -9.09
CA LEU A 300 -7.12 14.12 -10.25
C LEU A 300 -7.98 14.25 -11.50
N VAL A 301 -7.81 15.36 -12.22
CA VAL A 301 -8.59 15.69 -13.42
C VAL A 301 -7.69 15.92 -14.62
N GLY A 302 -8.25 15.76 -15.81
CA GLY A 302 -7.55 16.02 -17.05
C GLY A 302 -7.25 14.76 -17.86
N ASP A 303 -7.04 14.98 -19.14
CA ASP A 303 -6.86 13.94 -20.16
C ASP A 303 -5.72 14.33 -21.13
N SER A 304 -4.81 15.20 -20.67
CA SER A 304 -3.69 15.63 -21.50
C SER A 304 -2.71 14.48 -21.68
N VAL A 305 -2.40 14.15 -22.93
CA VAL A 305 -1.44 13.10 -23.25
C VAL A 305 -0.03 13.54 -22.86
N ARG A 306 0.58 12.79 -21.94
CA ARG A 306 1.98 12.97 -21.54
C ARG A 306 2.80 11.86 -22.18
N LYS A 307 3.94 12.24 -22.77
CA LYS A 307 4.99 11.31 -23.18
C LYS A 307 6.07 11.31 -22.12
N LEU A 308 6.53 10.13 -21.74
CA LEU A 308 7.57 9.93 -20.74
C LEU A 308 8.61 8.97 -21.30
N THR A 309 9.87 9.18 -20.94
CA THR A 309 10.95 8.24 -21.21
C THR A 309 11.55 7.84 -19.88
N ARG A 310 11.60 6.53 -19.61
CA ARG A 310 12.25 5.96 -18.43
C ARG A 310 13.59 5.40 -18.82
N ASP A 311 14.60 5.77 -18.05
CA ASP A 311 15.93 5.18 -18.07
C ASP A 311 16.15 4.31 -16.82
N GLU A 312 17.24 3.53 -16.82
CA GLU A 312 17.61 2.66 -15.69
C GLU A 312 18.06 3.46 -14.46
N THR A 313 18.44 4.72 -14.65
CA THR A 313 18.95 5.59 -13.58
C THR A 313 17.93 5.71 -12.46
N ASN A 314 18.33 5.43 -11.21
CA ASN A 314 17.48 5.54 -10.01
C ASN A 314 16.15 4.76 -10.08
N LEU A 315 16.03 3.78 -10.97
CA LEU A 315 14.89 2.88 -11.04
C LEU A 315 15.08 1.76 -10.02
N ILE A 316 14.10 1.60 -9.14
CA ILE A 316 14.10 0.56 -8.12
C ILE A 316 13.04 -0.45 -8.52
N LEU A 317 13.50 -1.62 -8.92
CA LEU A 317 12.68 -2.72 -9.40
C LEU A 317 12.26 -3.57 -8.22
N LEU A 318 10.97 -3.86 -8.13
CA LEU A 318 10.38 -4.57 -7.01
C LEU A 318 9.68 -5.85 -7.51
N PRO A 319 9.45 -6.83 -6.64
CA PRO A 319 8.63 -7.99 -6.98
C PRO A 319 7.20 -7.59 -7.40
N LYS A 320 6.45 -8.55 -7.95
CA LYS A 320 5.05 -8.37 -8.40
C LYS A 320 4.87 -7.31 -9.50
N GLN A 321 5.86 -7.19 -10.38
CA GLN A 321 5.81 -6.27 -11.52
C GLN A 321 5.70 -4.79 -11.10
N LEU A 322 6.28 -4.47 -9.95
CA LEU A 322 6.26 -3.14 -9.35
C LEU A 322 7.59 -2.44 -9.54
N TRP A 323 7.56 -1.11 -9.53
CA TRP A 323 8.78 -0.30 -9.50
C TRP A 323 8.49 1.03 -8.83
N CYS A 324 9.56 1.70 -8.38
CA CYS A 324 9.50 3.10 -8.02
C CYS A 324 10.81 3.82 -8.38
N SER A 325 10.79 5.14 -8.34
CA SER A 325 11.99 5.96 -8.50
C SER A 325 11.86 7.25 -7.70
N LEU A 326 13.01 7.84 -7.37
CA LEU A 326 13.12 9.18 -6.82
C LEU A 326 14.27 9.88 -7.55
N LYS A 327 13.97 10.97 -8.23
CA LYS A 327 14.91 11.67 -9.13
C LYS A 327 14.86 13.18 -8.88
N GLU A 328 16.02 13.81 -8.96
CA GLU A 328 16.11 15.28 -9.00
C GLU A 328 15.66 15.77 -10.39
N SER A 329 14.82 16.80 -10.44
CA SER A 329 14.42 17.44 -11.70
C SER A 329 15.38 18.56 -12.08
N GLU A 330 15.36 18.95 -13.35
CA GLU A 330 16.24 20.01 -13.90
C GLU A 330 16.11 21.35 -13.16
N ASP A 331 14.92 21.65 -12.60
CA ASP A 331 14.64 22.85 -11.79
C ASP A 331 15.09 22.73 -10.32
N ARG A 332 15.92 21.74 -9.98
CA ARG A 332 16.28 21.35 -8.60
C ARG A 332 15.10 20.90 -7.74
N GLY A 333 13.96 20.62 -8.36
CA GLY A 333 12.86 19.91 -7.71
C GLY A 333 13.17 18.43 -7.52
N THR A 334 12.21 17.68 -7.01
CA THR A 334 12.29 16.22 -6.93
C THR A 334 11.03 15.65 -7.53
N PHE A 335 11.13 14.60 -8.34
CA PHE A 335 9.97 13.80 -8.69
C PHE A 335 10.10 12.39 -8.13
N CYS A 336 9.02 11.94 -7.52
CA CYS A 336 8.85 10.60 -7.00
C CYS A 336 7.85 9.89 -7.90
N GLU A 337 8.15 8.66 -8.28
CA GLU A 337 7.35 7.90 -9.23
C GLU A 337 7.20 6.48 -8.73
N ALA A 338 6.01 5.90 -8.86
CA ALA A 338 5.73 4.52 -8.52
C ALA A 338 4.76 3.94 -9.54
N GLY A 339 4.96 2.68 -9.92
CA GLY A 339 4.12 2.06 -10.94
C GLY A 339 4.00 0.56 -10.82
N TRP A 340 3.01 0.06 -11.56
CA TRP A 340 2.65 -1.34 -11.65
C TRP A 340 2.40 -1.73 -13.11
N LEU A 341 3.18 -2.68 -13.62
CA LEU A 341 2.89 -3.34 -14.89
C LEU A 341 1.82 -4.41 -14.67
N PHE A 342 0.59 -4.11 -15.07
CA PHE A 342 -0.54 -5.04 -14.97
C PHE A 342 -0.70 -5.90 -16.23
N ASP A 343 -0.08 -5.50 -17.35
CA ASP A 343 -0.05 -6.28 -18.59
C ASP A 343 1.19 -5.91 -19.42
N HIS A 344 1.55 -6.74 -20.40
CA HIS A 344 2.69 -6.48 -21.27
C HIS A 344 2.54 -5.14 -22.00
N GLY A 345 3.52 -4.24 -21.80
CA GLY A 345 3.50 -2.90 -22.38
C GLY A 345 2.43 -1.97 -21.80
N HIS A 346 1.80 -2.32 -20.67
CA HIS A 346 0.80 -1.49 -20.01
C HIS A 346 1.11 -1.33 -18.52
N ALA A 347 1.17 -0.07 -18.09
CA ALA A 347 1.46 0.30 -16.70
C ALA A 347 0.37 1.21 -16.16
N ILE A 348 0.13 1.14 -14.86
CA ILE A 348 -0.46 2.27 -14.12
C ILE A 348 0.67 2.92 -13.31
N THR A 349 0.81 4.24 -13.46
CA THR A 349 1.88 5.00 -12.85
C THR A 349 1.30 6.17 -12.07
N SER A 350 1.88 6.41 -10.90
CA SER A 350 1.67 7.62 -10.12
C SER A 350 2.97 8.42 -9.98
N ARG A 351 2.87 9.73 -10.03
CA ARG A 351 3.99 10.66 -9.91
C ARG A 351 3.64 11.81 -8.96
N CYS A 352 4.61 12.19 -8.14
CA CYS A 352 4.59 13.41 -7.35
C CYS A 352 5.75 14.30 -7.79
N ILE A 353 5.49 15.59 -7.99
CA ILE A 353 6.53 16.59 -8.30
C ILE A 353 6.60 17.56 -7.13
N PHE A 354 7.80 17.71 -6.60
CA PHE A 354 8.15 18.63 -5.52
C PHE A 354 9.02 19.76 -6.04
N SER A 355 8.84 20.95 -5.47
CA SER A 355 9.74 22.08 -5.61
C SER A 355 11.10 21.83 -4.96
N SER A 356 12.05 22.73 -5.19
CA SER A 356 13.37 22.72 -4.55
C SER A 356 13.33 22.95 -3.03
N ASP A 357 12.21 23.43 -2.48
CA ASP A 357 11.98 23.54 -1.03
C ASP A 357 11.10 22.39 -0.50
N ALA A 358 11.05 21.27 -1.23
CA ALA A 358 10.32 20.05 -0.89
C ALA A 358 8.81 20.24 -0.67
N LYS A 359 8.21 21.26 -1.30
CA LYS A 359 6.76 21.45 -1.33
C LYS A 359 6.17 20.74 -2.54
N LEU A 360 5.09 20.01 -2.32
CA LEU A 360 4.39 19.32 -3.40
C LEU A 360 3.78 20.34 -4.36
N LYS A 361 4.10 20.20 -5.65
CA LYS A 361 3.60 21.04 -6.75
C LYS A 361 2.48 20.33 -7.53
N GLU A 362 2.67 19.04 -7.82
CA GLU A 362 1.81 18.28 -8.73
C GLU A 362 1.74 16.81 -8.27
N ILE A 363 0.56 16.23 -8.33
CA ILE A 363 0.35 14.78 -8.32
C ILE A 363 -0.29 14.40 -9.64
N SER A 364 0.14 13.28 -10.21
CA SER A 364 -0.47 12.75 -11.42
C SER A 364 -0.60 11.23 -11.41
N ILE A 365 -1.65 10.69 -12.02
CA ILE A 365 -1.82 9.26 -12.29
C ILE A 365 -2.09 9.06 -13.78
N ALA A 366 -1.46 8.06 -14.38
CA ALA A 366 -1.63 7.72 -15.79
C ALA A 366 -1.72 6.20 -15.97
N ARG A 367 -2.56 5.78 -16.92
CA ARG A 367 -2.57 4.42 -17.45
C ARG A 367 -1.79 4.41 -18.75
N GLU A 368 -0.52 4.06 -18.67
CA GLU A 368 0.47 4.19 -19.72
C GLU A 368 0.52 2.98 -20.64
N THR A 369 0.77 3.25 -21.92
CA THR A 369 1.11 2.23 -22.91
C THR A 369 2.53 2.48 -23.43
N ALA A 370 3.32 1.41 -23.53
CA ALA A 370 4.65 1.46 -24.12
C ALA A 370 4.53 1.90 -25.59
N SER A 371 5.36 2.86 -25.98
CA SER A 371 5.44 3.31 -27.36
C SER A 371 6.25 2.31 -28.15
N SER A 372 5.66 1.74 -29.20
CA SER A 372 6.39 0.93 -30.18
C SER A 372 7.23 1.84 -31.09
N GLU A 373 8.30 2.43 -30.56
CA GLU A 373 9.32 3.00 -31.45
C GLU A 373 10.05 1.84 -32.14
N GLY A 374 9.84 1.76 -33.45
CA GLY A 374 10.04 0.57 -34.26
C GLY A 374 11.45 0.00 -34.19
N VAL A 375 11.51 -1.32 -34.10
CA VAL A 375 12.64 -2.10 -34.59
C VAL A 375 12.80 -1.74 -36.07
N VAL A 376 13.71 -0.82 -36.39
CA VAL A 376 14.14 -0.60 -37.77
C VAL A 376 14.91 -1.85 -38.17
N TYR A 377 14.23 -2.78 -38.83
CA TYR A 377 14.91 -3.79 -39.62
C TYR A 377 15.67 -3.05 -40.72
N SER A 378 16.99 -2.92 -40.55
CA SER A 378 17.88 -2.55 -41.64
C SER A 378 17.73 -3.62 -42.73
N LYS A 379 17.30 -3.18 -43.91
CA LYS A 379 17.14 -4.00 -45.12
C LYS A 379 18.39 -4.76 -45.51
#